data_AF-A0AAD8PU66-F1
#
_entry.id   AF-A0AAD8PU66-F1
#
_cell.length_a   1.000
_cell.length_b   1.000
_cell.length_c   1.000
_cell.angle_alpha   90.00
_cell.angle_beta   90.00
_cell.angle_gamma   90.00
#
_symmetry.space_group_name_H-M   'P 1'
#
loop_
_entity.id
_entity.type
_entity.pdbx_description
1 polymer ?
#
loop_
_entity_poly.entity_id
_entity_poly.type
_entity_poly.pdbx_seq_one_letter_code
_entity_poly.pdbx_strand_id
1 'polypeptide(L)'
;MSPPCKVFPVSELELRVQADVKGKKRKLPRGTNVDLTKCALKEMTQFRCYVDDSKSRDSPVRCWPIHRLFRQCQDKKGTFTVETTAWEGSIHSTQRSSPTTGSTKTEQGHNNEPVYHQWSQAWEDE
;
A
#
# COMPACT_ATOMS: atom_id res chain seq x y z
N MET A 1 15.30 8.78 -16.06
CA MET A 1 15.60 8.44 -14.66
C MET A 1 14.38 8.73 -13.81
N SER A 2 14.01 7.83 -12.89
CA SER A 2 12.90 8.07 -11.96
C SER A 2 13.29 9.17 -10.97
N PRO A 3 12.41 10.14 -10.68
CA PRO A 3 12.72 11.20 -9.73
C PRO A 3 12.93 10.63 -8.32
N PRO A 4 13.75 11.27 -7.46
CA PRO A 4 13.89 10.87 -6.06
C PRO A 4 12.53 10.84 -5.36
N CYS A 5 12.09 9.65 -4.96
CA CYS A 5 10.87 9.47 -4.17
C CYS A 5 11.21 9.70 -2.70
N LYS A 6 10.57 10.69 -2.07
CA LYS A 6 10.69 10.88 -0.61
C LYS A 6 9.90 9.76 0.09
N VAL A 7 10.58 8.97 0.91
CA VAL A 7 9.93 7.99 1.79
C VAL A 7 9.29 8.71 2.96
N PHE A 8 8.10 8.28 3.36
CA PHE A 8 7.36 8.80 4.52
C PHE A 8 6.49 7.68 5.11
N PRO A 9 6.13 7.74 6.41
CA PRO A 9 5.30 6.72 7.03
C PRO A 9 3.87 6.74 6.47
N VAL A 10 3.21 5.59 6.47
CA VAL A 10 1.81 5.43 5.98
C VAL A 10 0.83 6.39 6.64
N SER A 11 1.05 6.75 7.92
CA SER A 11 0.22 7.72 8.65
C SER A 11 0.21 9.11 8.03
N GLU A 12 1.26 9.49 7.28
CA GLU A 12 1.33 10.78 6.58
C GLU A 12 0.65 10.75 5.19
N LEU A 13 0.16 9.59 4.72
CA LEU A 13 -0.34 9.44 3.35
C LEU A 13 -1.49 10.40 3.03
N GLU A 14 -2.45 10.53 3.95
CA GLU A 14 -3.62 11.40 3.77
C GLU A 14 -3.25 12.89 3.71
N LEU A 15 -2.16 13.27 4.37
CA LEU A 15 -1.60 14.63 4.31
C LEU A 15 -0.82 14.84 3.00
N ARG A 16 0.05 13.90 2.64
CA ARG A 16 0.92 14.01 1.46
C ARG A 16 0.15 14.00 0.15
N VAL A 17 -0.94 13.23 0.07
CA VAL A 17 -1.76 13.15 -1.15
C VAL A 17 -2.40 14.50 -1.52
N GLN A 18 -2.53 15.42 -0.56
CA GLN A 18 -3.07 16.76 -0.81
C GLN A 18 -2.17 17.61 -1.72
N ALA A 19 -0.90 17.24 -1.89
CA ALA A 19 0.04 17.91 -2.77
C ALA A 19 0.25 17.15 -4.09
N ASP A 20 0.53 17.88 -5.17
CA ASP A 20 1.01 17.31 -6.42
C ASP A 20 2.51 16.99 -6.35
N VAL A 21 3.05 16.39 -7.41
CA VAL A 21 4.47 16.00 -7.50
C VAL A 21 5.44 17.19 -7.39
N LYS A 22 4.95 18.43 -7.53
CA LYS A 22 5.72 19.66 -7.38
C LYS A 22 5.57 20.27 -5.97
N GLY A 23 4.88 19.57 -5.06
CA GLY A 23 4.58 20.05 -3.71
C GLY A 23 3.43 21.07 -3.64
N LYS A 24 2.75 21.36 -4.75
CA LYS A 24 1.65 22.33 -4.76
C LYS A 24 0.35 21.66 -4.33
N LYS A 25 -0.43 22.31 -3.46
CA LYS A 25 -1.75 21.81 -3.06
C LYS A 25 -2.65 21.53 -4.28
N ARG A 26 -3.17 20.31 -4.36
CA ARG A 26 -4.13 19.87 -5.38
C ARG A 26 -5.43 20.64 -5.21
N LYS A 27 -6.04 21.00 -6.34
CA LYS A 27 -7.33 21.70 -6.37
C LYS A 27 -8.39 20.71 -6.82
N LEU A 28 -9.39 20.47 -5.99
CA LEU A 28 -10.53 19.63 -6.37
C LEU A 28 -11.67 20.47 -6.97
N PRO A 29 -12.60 19.87 -7.72
CA PRO A 29 -13.73 20.56 -8.35
C PRO A 29 -14.62 21.38 -7.40
N ARG A 30 -14.55 21.14 -6.09
CA ARG A 30 -15.32 21.88 -5.05
C ARG A 30 -14.44 22.55 -3.97
N GLY A 31 -13.13 22.66 -4.21
CA GLY A 31 -12.20 23.21 -3.21
C GLY A 31 -11.99 22.32 -1.96
N THR A 32 -12.55 21.11 -1.97
CA THR A 32 -12.39 20.11 -0.91
C THR A 32 -10.98 19.51 -0.92
N ASN A 33 -10.59 18.87 0.18
CA ASN A 33 -9.38 18.05 0.23
C ASN A 33 -9.63 16.68 -0.43
N VAL A 34 -8.55 16.01 -0.86
CA VAL A 34 -8.59 14.63 -1.35
C VAL A 34 -9.03 13.73 -0.21
N ASP A 35 -10.02 12.89 -0.48
CA ASP A 35 -10.49 11.83 0.39
C ASP A 35 -10.24 10.50 -0.32
N LEU A 36 -9.25 9.74 0.15
CA LEU A 36 -8.82 8.49 -0.46
C LEU A 36 -9.94 7.43 -0.45
N THR A 37 -10.82 7.44 0.54
CA THR A 37 -11.93 6.47 0.66
C THR A 37 -12.95 6.60 -0.46
N LYS A 38 -13.11 7.82 -0.99
CA LYS A 38 -14.02 8.14 -2.11
C LYS A 38 -13.41 7.89 -3.49
N CYS A 39 -12.12 7.59 -3.55
CA CYS A 39 -11.43 7.27 -4.80
C CYS A 39 -11.62 5.79 -5.16
N ALA A 40 -11.63 5.49 -6.46
CA ALA A 40 -11.78 4.11 -6.93
C ALA A 40 -10.59 3.26 -6.50
N LEU A 41 -10.85 2.16 -5.79
CA LEU A 41 -9.84 1.17 -5.44
C LEU A 41 -9.52 0.31 -6.67
N LYS A 42 -8.24 0.16 -6.96
CA LYS A 42 -7.69 -0.65 -8.04
C LYS A 42 -6.65 -1.58 -7.47
N GLU A 43 -6.54 -2.75 -8.07
CA GLU A 43 -5.57 -3.76 -7.69
C GLU A 43 -4.69 -4.10 -8.90
N MET A 44 -3.40 -4.28 -8.66
CA MET A 44 -2.45 -4.77 -9.65
C MET A 44 -1.65 -5.91 -9.03
N THR A 45 -1.64 -7.06 -9.70
CA THR A 45 -0.74 -8.16 -9.38
C THR A 45 0.63 -7.88 -9.99
N GLN A 46 1.65 -7.82 -9.16
CA GLN A 46 3.06 -7.81 -9.54
C GLN A 46 3.69 -9.17 -9.16
N PHE A 47 4.89 -9.44 -9.65
CA PHE A 47 5.65 -10.61 -9.22
C PHE A 47 6.98 -10.16 -8.63
N ARG A 48 7.33 -10.70 -7.47
CA ARG A 48 8.67 -10.55 -6.90
C ARG A 48 9.44 -11.83 -7.16
N CYS A 49 10.52 -11.70 -7.89
CA CYS A 49 11.34 -12.81 -8.33
C CYS A 49 12.70 -12.77 -7.64
N TYR A 50 13.20 -13.95 -7.29
CA TYR A 50 14.53 -14.15 -6.73
C TYR A 50 15.23 -15.29 -7.47
N VAL A 51 16.52 -15.12 -7.68
CA VAL A 51 17.40 -16.20 -8.12
C VAL A 51 17.84 -16.94 -6.86
N ASP A 52 17.63 -18.25 -6.81
CA ASP A 52 17.91 -19.04 -5.60
C ASP A 52 19.40 -19.03 -5.22
N ASP A 53 20.26 -19.25 -6.21
CA ASP A 53 21.70 -19.15 -6.10
C ASP A 53 22.23 -18.24 -7.22
N SER A 54 22.61 -17.02 -6.85
CA SER A 54 23.13 -16.02 -7.81
C SER A 54 24.49 -16.40 -8.42
N LYS A 55 25.18 -17.41 -7.88
CA LYS A 55 26.50 -17.85 -8.35
C LYS A 55 26.39 -18.98 -9.38
N SER A 56 25.29 -19.71 -9.40
CA SER A 56 25.05 -20.79 -10.36
C SER A 56 24.32 -20.28 -11.60
N ARG A 57 24.87 -20.56 -12.78
CA ARG A 57 24.27 -20.12 -14.07
C ARG A 57 22.90 -20.75 -14.35
N ASP A 58 22.67 -21.96 -13.85
CA ASP A 58 21.43 -22.71 -14.07
C ASP A 58 20.49 -22.64 -12.84
N SER A 59 20.73 -21.69 -11.93
CA SER A 59 19.87 -21.53 -10.76
C SER A 59 18.44 -21.18 -11.19
N PRO A 60 17.42 -21.83 -10.62
CA PRO A 60 16.04 -21.47 -10.87
C PRO A 60 15.72 -20.06 -10.34
N VAL A 61 14.76 -19.42 -11.02
CA VAL A 61 14.14 -18.16 -10.59
C VAL A 61 12.79 -18.48 -9.99
N ARG A 62 12.59 -18.15 -8.71
CA ARG A 62 11.30 -18.27 -8.04
C ARG A 62 10.60 -16.93 -7.99
N CYS A 63 9.36 -16.88 -8.45
CA CYS A 63 8.53 -15.69 -8.44
C CYS A 63 7.27 -15.91 -7.61
N TRP A 64 6.91 -14.93 -6.79
CA TRP A 64 5.68 -14.94 -6.00
C TRP A 64 4.80 -13.74 -6.36
N PRO A 65 3.48 -13.94 -6.48
CA PRO A 65 2.56 -12.84 -6.75
C PRO A 65 2.51 -11.89 -5.55
N ILE A 66 2.43 -10.60 -5.84
CA ILE A 66 2.26 -9.53 -4.87
C ILE A 66 1.11 -8.65 -5.33
N HIS A 67 0.14 -8.46 -4.46
CA HIS A 67 -1.01 -7.60 -4.70
C HIS A 67 -0.70 -6.17 -4.26
N ARG A 68 -0.72 -5.24 -5.20
CA ARG A 68 -0.57 -3.80 -4.95
C ARG A 68 -1.92 -3.12 -5.09
N LEU A 69 -2.27 -2.32 -4.09
CA LEU A 69 -3.53 -1.59 -4.06
C LEU A 69 -3.27 -0.12 -4.38
N PHE A 70 -4.16 0.46 -5.17
CA PHE A 70 -4.07 1.84 -5.61
C PHE A 70 -5.42 2.54 -5.52
N ARG A 71 -5.41 3.79 -5.07
CA ARG A 71 -6.56 4.70 -5.20
C ARG A 71 -6.38 5.57 -6.43
N GLN A 72 -7.33 5.48 -7.36
CA GLN A 72 -7.44 6.35 -8.51
C GLN A 72 -8.36 7.52 -8.18
N CYS A 73 -7.77 8.70 -8.04
CA CYS A 73 -8.43 9.94 -7.65
C CYS A 73 -8.44 10.95 -8.79
N GLN A 74 -9.24 12.01 -8.66
CA GLN A 74 -9.33 13.08 -9.64
C GLN A 74 -9.14 14.45 -8.98
N ASP A 75 -8.34 15.30 -9.63
CA ASP A 75 -8.22 16.72 -9.32
C ASP A 75 -8.53 17.57 -10.57
N LYS A 76 -8.40 18.90 -10.46
CA LYS A 76 -8.65 19.82 -11.59
C LYS A 76 -7.69 19.63 -12.78
N LYS A 77 -6.53 19.01 -12.60
CA LYS A 77 -5.55 18.73 -13.67
C LYS A 77 -5.77 17.37 -14.32
N GLY A 78 -6.55 16.49 -13.70
CA GLY A 78 -6.93 15.19 -14.26
C GLY A 78 -6.93 14.08 -13.22
N THR A 79 -6.83 12.85 -13.71
CA THR A 79 -6.77 11.65 -12.89
C THR A 79 -5.34 11.42 -12.39
N PHE A 80 -5.20 11.00 -11.14
CA PHE A 80 -3.93 10.57 -10.57
C PHE A 80 -4.12 9.31 -9.74
N THR A 81 -3.04 8.56 -9.57
CA THR A 81 -3.06 7.28 -8.87
C THR A 81 -2.11 7.36 -7.67
N VAL A 82 -2.51 6.78 -6.55
CA VAL A 82 -1.74 6.71 -5.32
C VAL A 82 -1.64 5.24 -4.91
N GLU A 83 -0.43 4.74 -4.65
CA GLU A 83 -0.29 3.42 -4.05
C GLU A 83 -0.74 3.47 -2.59
N THR A 84 -1.69 2.62 -2.22
CA THR A 84 -2.29 2.58 -0.88
C THR A 84 -2.15 1.21 -0.21
N THR A 85 -1.37 0.28 -0.77
CA THR A 85 -1.19 -1.10 -0.26
C THR A 85 -1.07 -1.17 1.28
N ALA A 86 -0.14 -0.43 1.88
CA ALA A 86 0.07 -0.45 3.33
C ALA A 86 -0.99 0.35 4.13
N TRP A 87 -1.64 1.34 3.48
CA TRP A 87 -2.71 2.13 4.08
C TRP A 87 -4.02 1.34 4.19
N GLU A 88 -4.39 0.59 3.15
CA GLU A 88 -5.58 -0.28 3.19
C GLU A 88 -5.42 -1.34 4.30
N GLY A 89 -4.23 -1.91 4.46
CA GLY A 89 -3.93 -2.88 5.54
C GLY A 89 -4.13 -2.30 6.95
N SER A 90 -3.81 -1.01 7.14
CA SER A 90 -3.93 -0.33 8.45
C SER A 90 -5.39 -0.03 8.84
N ILE A 91 -6.27 0.17 7.86
CA ILE A 91 -7.71 0.37 8.09
C ILE A 91 -8.35 -0.94 8.56
N HIS A 92 -7.98 -2.06 7.93
CA HIS A 92 -8.47 -3.39 8.29
C HIS A 92 -8.07 -3.81 9.71
N SER A 93 -6.85 -3.47 10.17
CA SER A 93 -6.43 -3.77 11.56
C SER A 93 -7.21 -2.97 12.61
N THR A 94 -7.63 -1.74 12.30
CA THR A 94 -8.31 -0.85 13.25
C THR A 94 -9.76 -1.28 13.52
N GLN A 95 -10.42 -1.97 12.58
CA GLN A 95 -11.78 -2.48 12.80
C GLN A 95 -11.84 -3.70 13.73
N ARG A 96 -10.71 -4.38 14.00
CA ARG A 96 -10.67 -5.57 14.87
C ARG A 96 -10.57 -5.23 16.37
N SER A 97 -10.30 -3.99 16.73
CA SER A 97 -10.20 -3.51 18.11
C SER A 97 -11.44 -2.73 18.54
N SER A 98 -12.60 -3.39 18.58
CA SER A 98 -13.74 -2.93 19.38
C SER A 98 -13.74 -3.70 20.71
N PRO A 99 -13.79 -3.05 21.89
CA PRO A 99 -13.78 -3.75 23.17
C PRO A 99 -15.14 -4.36 23.44
N THR A 100 -15.27 -5.68 23.24
CA THR A 100 -16.42 -6.43 23.77
C THR A 100 -16.00 -7.03 25.10
N THR A 101 -16.57 -6.47 26.17
CA THR A 101 -16.57 -6.98 27.53
C THR A 101 -17.07 -8.42 27.56
N GLY A 102 -16.31 -9.35 28.16
CA GLY A 102 -16.82 -10.65 28.61
C GLY A 102 -16.02 -11.88 28.17
N SER A 103 -15.37 -12.52 29.15
CA SER A 103 -14.61 -13.77 29.07
C SER A 103 -15.39 -14.98 28.53
N THR A 104 -14.80 -15.81 27.64
CA THR A 104 -14.34 -17.21 27.87
C THR A 104 -14.28 -18.08 26.59
N LYS A 105 -13.18 -18.86 26.53
CA LYS A 105 -12.95 -20.17 25.86
C LYS A 105 -12.73 -20.28 24.33
N THR A 106 -11.49 -20.67 24.04
CA THR A 106 -10.94 -21.56 23.00
C THR A 106 -11.88 -22.08 21.92
N GLU A 107 -11.55 -21.79 20.65
CA GLU A 107 -11.60 -22.77 19.57
C GLU A 107 -10.68 -22.36 18.40
N GLN A 108 -9.96 -23.35 17.89
CA GLN A 108 -9.05 -23.27 16.74
C GLN A 108 -9.82 -22.93 15.47
N GLY A 109 -9.48 -21.81 14.82
CA GLY A 109 -9.91 -21.48 13.48
C GLY A 109 -8.71 -21.10 12.63
N HIS A 110 -8.34 -21.96 11.67
CA HIS A 110 -7.40 -21.63 10.60
C HIS A 110 -7.92 -20.43 9.80
N ASN A 111 -7.49 -19.22 10.16
CA ASN A 111 -7.71 -18.05 9.33
C ASN A 111 -6.69 -18.08 8.18
N ASN A 112 -7.14 -18.43 6.98
CA ASN A 112 -6.45 -18.11 5.74
C ASN A 112 -6.56 -16.59 5.50
N GLU A 113 -5.89 -15.80 6.33
CA GLU A 113 -5.70 -14.37 6.07
C GLU A 113 -4.60 -14.27 5.00
N PRO A 114 -4.85 -13.68 3.81
CA PRO A 114 -3.82 -13.54 2.79
C PRO A 114 -2.69 -12.71 3.39
N VAL A 115 -1.51 -13.34 3.53
CA VAL A 115 -0.31 -12.70 4.07
C VAL A 115 0.14 -11.66 3.06
N TYR A 116 -0.26 -10.41 3.28
CA TYR A 116 0.27 -9.28 2.52
C TYR A 116 1.73 -9.09 2.91
N HIS A 117 2.64 -9.52 2.04
CA HIS A 117 4.07 -9.28 2.21
C HIS A 117 4.33 -7.76 2.17
N GLN A 118 4.56 -7.20 3.36
CA GLN A 118 4.80 -5.77 3.58
C GLN A 118 6.10 -5.32 2.91
N TRP A 119 6.00 -4.32 2.04
CA TRP A 119 7.05 -3.86 1.14
C TRP A 119 8.08 -2.87 1.73
N SER A 120 8.06 -2.64 3.03
CA SER A 120 9.01 -1.72 3.66
C SER A 120 10.29 -2.44 4.06
N GLN A 121 11.10 -2.86 3.08
CA GLN A 121 12.54 -3.00 3.29
C GLN A 121 13.22 -1.80 2.65
N ALA A 122 13.91 -1.02 3.48
CA ALA A 122 14.80 0.04 3.04
C ALA A 122 15.87 -0.58 2.15
N TRP A 123 16.16 0.06 1.01
CA TRP A 123 17.36 -0.25 0.26
C TRP A 123 18.53 0.18 1.14
N GLU A 124 19.15 -0.78 1.83
CA GLU A 124 20.51 -0.57 2.36
C GLU A 124 21.44 -0.68 1.16
N ASP A 125 21.91 0.47 0.68
CA ASP A 125 23.07 0.56 -0.17
C ASP A 125 24.29 0.19 0.71
N GLU A 126 24.93 -0.95 0.42
CA GLU A 126 26.25 -1.33 0.97
C GLU A 126 27.38 -0.66 0.19
#